data_AF-A0A2V7AWS2-F1
#
_entry.id   AF-A0A2V7AWS2-F1
#
_cell.length_a   1.000
_cell.length_b   1.000
_cell.length_c   1.000
_cell.angle_alpha   90.00
_cell.angle_beta   90.00
_cell.angle_gamma   90.00
#
_symmetry.space_group_name_H-M   'P 1'
#
loop_
_entity.id
_entity.type
_entity.pdbx_description
1 polymer ?
#
loop_
_entity_poly.entity_id
_entity_poly.type
_entity_poly.pdbx_seq_one_letter_code
_entity_poly.pdbx_strand_id
1 'polypeptide(L)'
;MVFPASTTLRALPDETVLRQLPGGVVLVIEVAAALIRDAAGRYLITQRRSGSHLEGLWEFPGGKREPHESFEQCLRRELTEELAATFRVGKLVETVRWEYPDRRIVLHFYECHLESGTIEPREGQAMAWVEPARLVDYDFPPADRTLVDRLLA
;
A
#
# COMPACT_ATOMS: atom_id res chain seq x y z
N MET A 1 11.32 51.06 -0.37
CA MET A 1 10.29 50.40 -1.20
C MET A 1 9.89 49.14 -0.45
N VAL A 2 8.71 49.14 0.17
CA VAL A 2 8.26 48.11 1.13
C VAL A 2 7.13 47.33 0.47
N PHE A 3 7.25 46.01 0.34
CA PHE A 3 6.18 45.13 -0.11
C PHE A 3 5.29 44.75 1.10
N PRO A 4 3.95 44.85 1.02
CA PRO A 4 3.11 44.36 2.11
C PRO A 4 2.91 42.85 1.98
N ALA A 5 3.07 42.15 3.10
CA ALA A 5 2.63 40.79 3.29
C ALA A 5 1.11 40.76 3.51
N SER A 6 0.40 40.02 2.68
CA SER A 6 -0.91 39.42 3.01
C SER A 6 -1.32 38.47 1.91
N THR A 7 -1.22 37.17 2.18
CA THR A 7 -1.97 36.17 1.42
C THR A 7 -2.78 35.39 2.43
N THR A 8 -4.06 35.73 2.48
CA THR A 8 -5.10 35.03 3.23
C THR A 8 -5.11 33.56 2.80
N LEU A 9 -4.99 32.64 3.77
CA LEU A 9 -5.19 31.22 3.55
C LEU A 9 -6.63 31.01 3.06
N ARG A 10 -6.81 30.75 1.77
CA ARG A 10 -8.13 30.44 1.20
C ARG A 10 -8.42 28.98 1.52
N ALA A 11 -9.57 28.70 2.13
CA ALA A 11 -10.05 27.35 2.34
C ALA A 11 -10.00 26.56 1.01
N LEU A 12 -9.52 25.32 1.07
CA LEU A 12 -9.49 24.40 -0.08
C LEU A 12 -10.91 24.29 -0.65
N PRO A 13 -11.08 24.36 -1.99
CA PRO A 13 -12.41 24.28 -2.57
C PRO A 13 -13.01 22.89 -2.35
N ASP A 14 -14.33 22.89 -2.18
CA ASP A 14 -15.21 21.72 -2.15
C ASP A 14 -14.87 20.75 -3.31
N GLU A 15 -14.86 19.43 -3.06
CA GLU A 15 -14.40 18.38 -3.99
C GLU A 15 -15.08 18.46 -5.37
N THR A 16 -16.25 19.10 -5.42
CA THR A 16 -17.04 19.31 -6.62
C THR A 16 -16.36 20.25 -7.65
N VAL A 17 -15.48 21.16 -7.23
CA VAL A 17 -14.87 22.19 -8.11
C VAL A 17 -13.63 21.66 -8.87
N LEU A 18 -13.03 20.55 -8.43
CA LEU A 18 -11.81 20.00 -9.05
C LEU A 18 -12.05 19.37 -10.44
N ARG A 19 -13.31 19.26 -10.90
CA ARG A 19 -13.66 18.57 -12.15
C ARG A 19 -13.56 19.40 -13.44
N GLN A 20 -13.24 20.70 -13.39
CA GLN A 20 -13.36 21.57 -14.59
C GLN A 20 -12.12 22.41 -14.95
N LEU A 21 -10.90 21.96 -14.65
CA LEU A 21 -9.67 22.59 -15.18
C LEU A 21 -9.08 21.78 -16.35
N PRO A 22 -8.66 22.41 -17.46
CA PRO A 22 -7.97 21.73 -18.56
C PRO A 22 -6.58 21.30 -18.07
N GLY A 23 -6.41 19.98 -17.90
CA GLY A 23 -5.28 19.37 -17.21
C GLY A 23 -5.71 18.69 -15.91
N GLY A 24 -6.69 17.78 -16.02
CA GLY A 24 -7.41 17.16 -14.90
C GLY A 24 -6.48 16.70 -13.78
N VAL A 25 -6.79 17.12 -12.55
CA VAL A 25 -6.06 16.69 -11.36
C VAL A 25 -6.27 15.19 -11.21
N VAL A 26 -5.28 14.40 -11.62
CA VAL A 26 -5.28 12.96 -11.42
C VAL A 26 -5.02 12.72 -9.94
N LEU A 27 -5.97 12.10 -9.25
CA LEU A 27 -5.78 11.70 -7.85
C LEU A 27 -4.62 10.69 -7.79
N VAL A 28 -3.51 11.08 -7.15
CA VAL A 28 -2.39 10.17 -6.88
C VAL A 28 -2.59 9.56 -5.50
N ILE A 29 -2.62 8.24 -5.44
CA ILE A 29 -2.73 7.46 -4.22
C ILE A 29 -1.43 6.71 -4.02
N GLU A 30 -0.77 7.03 -2.92
CA GLU A 30 0.46 6.40 -2.47
C GLU A 30 0.10 5.24 -1.53
N VAL A 31 0.62 4.05 -1.80
CA VAL A 31 0.35 2.81 -1.06
C VAL A 31 1.68 2.18 -0.68
N ALA A 32 1.77 1.65 0.53
CA ALA A 32 2.92 0.88 0.99
C ALA A 32 2.50 -0.57 1.25
N ALA A 33 3.29 -1.51 0.76
CA ALA A 33 3.09 -2.95 0.96
C ALA A 33 4.34 -3.60 1.57
N ALA A 34 4.10 -4.57 2.45
CA ALA A 34 5.12 -5.25 3.22
C ALA A 34 5.47 -6.61 2.63
N LEU A 35 6.74 -6.78 2.27
CA LEU A 35 7.33 -8.06 1.91
C LEU A 35 7.88 -8.72 3.17
N ILE A 36 7.02 -9.47 3.84
CA ILE A 36 7.35 -10.22 5.05
C ILE A 36 7.71 -11.66 4.65
N ARG A 37 8.87 -12.13 5.09
CA ARG A 37 9.32 -13.51 4.88
C ARG A 37 9.47 -14.24 6.20
N ASP A 38 9.08 -15.51 6.23
CA ASP A 38 9.39 -16.40 7.35
C ASP A 38 10.80 -17.00 7.23
N ALA A 39 11.18 -17.84 8.20
CA ALA A 39 12.48 -18.51 8.21
C ALA A 39 12.67 -19.51 7.06
N ALA A 40 11.57 -19.97 6.43
CA ALA A 40 11.61 -20.84 5.26
C ALA A 40 11.65 -20.05 3.94
N GLY A 41 11.65 -18.72 3.99
CA GLY A 41 11.67 -17.84 2.82
C GLY A 41 10.31 -17.69 2.12
N ARG A 42 9.21 -18.12 2.75
CA ARG A 42 7.85 -17.93 2.24
C ARG A 42 7.38 -16.51 2.50
N TYR A 43 6.63 -15.94 1.57
CA TYR A 43 6.02 -14.63 1.70
C TYR A 43 4.66 -14.72 2.40
N LEU A 44 4.39 -13.77 3.30
CA LEU A 44 3.05 -13.56 3.84
C LEU A 44 2.19 -12.81 2.83
N ILE A 45 1.01 -13.34 2.54
CA ILE A 45 -0.03 -12.68 1.76
C ILE A 45 -1.37 -12.72 2.51
N THR A 46 -2.19 -11.71 2.29
CA THR A 46 -3.54 -11.55 2.86
C THR A 46 -4.58 -11.55 1.75
N GLN A 47 -5.79 -12.02 2.04
CA GLN A 47 -6.90 -11.97 1.09
C GLN A 47 -7.80 -10.78 1.39
N ARG A 48 -8.08 -9.97 0.36
CA ARG A 48 -8.99 -8.83 0.44
C ARG A 48 -10.39 -9.31 0.85
N ARG A 49 -10.90 -8.75 1.95
CA ARG A 49 -12.20 -9.12 2.53
C ARG A 49 -13.36 -8.82 1.58
N SER A 50 -14.48 -9.46 1.87
CA SER A 50 -15.76 -9.16 1.22
C SER A 50 -16.22 -7.72 1.41
N GLY A 51 -16.65 -7.08 0.32
CA GLY A 51 -17.06 -5.67 0.30
C GLY A 51 -15.95 -4.63 0.12
N SER A 52 -14.68 -5.06 0.00
CA SER A 52 -13.56 -4.17 -0.36
C SER A 52 -13.40 -4.03 -1.88
N HIS A 53 -12.75 -2.96 -2.36
CA HIS A 53 -12.40 -2.83 -3.78
C HIS A 53 -11.53 -4.04 -4.20
N LEU A 54 -11.86 -4.78 -5.26
CA LEU A 54 -11.17 -6.04 -5.65
C LEU A 54 -11.25 -7.17 -4.61
N GLU A 55 -12.40 -7.34 -3.98
CA GLU A 55 -12.73 -8.48 -3.10
C GLU A 55 -12.23 -9.83 -3.63
N GLY A 56 -11.69 -10.66 -2.72
CA GLY A 56 -11.27 -12.03 -3.00
C GLY A 56 -9.88 -12.17 -3.60
N LEU A 57 -9.28 -11.09 -4.11
CA LEU A 57 -7.88 -11.09 -4.54
C LEU A 57 -6.92 -11.16 -3.34
N TRP A 58 -5.76 -11.74 -3.57
CA TRP A 58 -4.65 -11.78 -2.62
C TRP A 58 -3.72 -10.59 -2.83
N GLU A 59 -3.11 -10.12 -1.76
CA GLU A 59 -2.18 -9.00 -1.80
C GLU A 59 -1.11 -9.13 -0.71
N PHE A 60 -0.08 -8.30 -0.83
CA PHE A 60 0.88 -8.12 0.26
C PHE A 60 0.28 -7.17 1.31
N PRO A 61 0.40 -7.48 2.63
CA PRO A 61 -0.18 -6.65 3.68
C PRO A 61 0.33 -5.22 3.66
N GLY A 62 -0.51 -4.26 4.06
CA GLY A 62 -0.19 -2.84 4.01
C GLY A 62 -1.38 -2.00 3.57
N GLY A 63 -1.13 -0.73 3.24
CA GLY A 63 -2.24 0.19 3.04
C GLY A 63 -1.87 1.53 2.47
N LYS A 64 -2.87 2.39 2.41
CA LYS A 64 -2.75 3.74 1.84
C LYS A 64 -1.96 4.61 2.81
N ARG A 65 -1.00 5.36 2.27
CA ARG A 65 -0.29 6.37 3.03
C ARG A 65 -1.21 7.55 3.34
N GLU A 66 -1.27 7.92 4.60
CA GLU A 66 -1.96 9.10 5.10
C GLU A 66 -1.15 10.39 4.87
N PRO A 67 -1.81 11.57 4.88
CA PRO A 67 -1.10 12.84 4.85
C PRO A 67 -0.11 12.94 6.02
N HIS A 68 1.08 13.46 5.73
CA HIS A 68 2.14 13.77 6.72
C HIS A 68 2.84 12.58 7.39
N GLU A 69 2.52 11.33 7.03
CA GLU A 69 3.31 10.17 7.46
C GLU A 69 4.38 9.79 6.42
N SER A 70 5.46 9.16 6.88
CA SER A 70 6.43 8.45 6.04
C SER A 70 5.88 7.06 5.64
N PHE A 71 6.43 6.44 4.60
CA PHE A 71 6.04 5.06 4.25
C PHE A 71 6.36 4.05 5.35
N GLU A 72 7.41 4.30 6.14
CA GLU A 72 7.71 3.49 7.32
C GLU A 72 6.63 3.64 8.40
N GLN A 73 6.17 4.86 8.68
CA GLN A 73 5.09 5.11 9.63
C GLN A 73 3.78 4.47 9.15
N CYS A 74 3.47 4.61 7.86
CA CYS A 74 2.33 3.96 7.21
C CYS A 74 2.35 2.45 7.44
N LEU A 75 3.43 1.75 7.06
CA LEU A 75 3.52 0.31 7.23
C LEU A 75 3.48 -0.12 8.70
N ARG A 76 4.13 0.61 9.61
CA ARG A 76 4.04 0.28 11.04
C ARG A 76 2.60 0.36 11.56
N ARG A 77 1.84 1.38 11.14
CA ARG A 77 0.43 1.57 11.51
C ARG A 77 -0.43 0.44 10.92
N GLU A 78 -0.44 0.30 9.59
CA GLU A 78 -1.25 -0.68 8.86
C GLU A 78 -0.99 -2.12 9.36
N LEU A 79 0.28 -2.54 9.45
CA LEU A 79 0.60 -3.91 9.88
C LEU A 79 0.22 -4.18 11.35
N THR A 80 0.25 -3.16 12.22
CA THR A 80 -0.18 -3.31 13.62
C THR A 80 -1.70 -3.46 13.71
N GLU A 81 -2.43 -2.76 12.85
CA GLU A 81 -3.88 -2.81 12.74
C GLU A 81 -4.35 -4.12 12.10
N GLU A 82 -3.65 -4.62 11.08
CA GLU A 82 -4.03 -5.80 10.31
C GLU A 82 -3.54 -7.13 10.91
N LEU A 83 -2.34 -7.16 11.50
CA LEU A 83 -1.58 -8.40 11.79
C LEU A 83 -1.24 -8.66 13.27
N ALA A 84 -1.69 -7.82 14.21
CA ALA A 84 -1.40 -7.95 15.64
C ALA A 84 0.10 -7.98 16.03
N ALA A 85 0.95 -7.47 15.14
CA ALA A 85 2.40 -7.52 15.30
C ALA A 85 3.04 -6.20 14.88
N THR A 86 4.23 -5.94 15.42
CA THR A 86 5.04 -4.78 15.04
C THR A 86 6.19 -5.22 14.16
N PHE A 87 6.55 -4.37 13.20
CA PHE A 87 7.55 -4.67 12.19
C PHE A 87 8.57 -3.56 12.09
N ARG A 88 9.83 -3.96 11.90
CA ARG A 88 10.90 -3.09 11.42
C ARG A 88 10.80 -3.01 9.91
N VAL A 89 10.61 -1.80 9.39
CA VAL A 89 10.59 -1.53 7.94
C VAL A 89 12.04 -1.43 7.46
N GLY A 90 12.36 -2.18 6.42
CA GLY A 90 13.66 -2.27 5.81
C GLY A 90 13.76 -1.44 4.53
N LYS A 91 14.52 -1.95 3.56
CA LYS A 91 14.74 -1.26 2.30
C LYS A 91 13.50 -1.31 1.40
N LEU A 92 13.36 -0.28 0.58
CA LEU A 92 12.48 -0.31 -0.59
C LEU A 92 13.01 -1.35 -1.58
N VAL A 93 12.16 -2.29 -1.95
CA VAL A 93 12.43 -3.31 -2.98
C VAL A 93 11.87 -2.83 -4.31
N GLU A 94 10.56 -2.56 -4.30
CA GLU A 94 9.66 -2.35 -5.42
C GLU A 94 9.08 -0.93 -5.58
N THR A 95 8.94 -0.29 -6.76
CA THR A 95 7.88 0.72 -6.94
C THR A 95 7.11 0.52 -8.24
N VAL A 96 5.86 0.08 -8.11
CA VAL A 96 4.95 -0.13 -9.23
C VAL A 96 4.02 1.07 -9.37
N ARG A 97 3.87 1.57 -10.59
CA ARG A 97 2.92 2.64 -10.93
C ARG A 97 1.81 2.07 -11.79
N TRP A 98 0.57 2.32 -11.41
CA TRP A 98 -0.60 1.85 -12.12
C TRP A 98 -1.57 3.00 -12.38
N GLU A 99 -2.05 3.12 -13.62
CA GLU A 99 -2.96 4.19 -14.03
C GLU A 99 -4.36 3.62 -14.27
N TYR A 100 -5.35 4.24 -13.63
CA TYR A 100 -6.76 4.08 -13.91
C TYR A 100 -7.29 5.37 -14.56
N PRO A 101 -8.45 5.35 -15.25
CA PRO A 101 -9.01 6.56 -15.87
C PRO A 101 -9.21 7.74 -14.92
N ASP A 102 -9.43 7.47 -13.64
CA ASP A 102 -9.77 8.45 -12.60
C ASP A 102 -8.67 8.68 -11.55
N ARG A 103 -7.64 7.82 -11.49
CA ARG A 103 -6.60 7.87 -10.45
C ARG A 103 -5.30 7.18 -10.85
N ARG A 104 -4.22 7.52 -10.16
CA ARG A 104 -2.92 6.85 -10.21
C ARG A 104 -2.63 6.19 -8.88
N ILE A 105 -2.21 4.93 -8.92
CA ILE A 105 -1.70 4.22 -7.75
C ILE A 105 -0.17 4.14 -7.88
N VAL A 106 0.54 4.52 -6.82
CA VAL A 106 1.97 4.30 -6.67
C VAL A 106 2.15 3.36 -5.49
N LEU A 107 2.55 2.13 -5.77
CA LEU A 107 2.69 1.05 -4.79
C LEU A 107 4.16 0.79 -4.50
N HIS A 108 4.56 1.04 -3.26
CA HIS A 108 5.92 0.88 -2.77
C HIS A 108 6.04 -0.39 -1.93
N PHE A 109 6.87 -1.33 -2.36
CA PHE A 109 7.10 -2.59 -1.65
C PHE A 109 8.36 -2.50 -0.80
N TYR A 110 8.24 -2.69 0.50
CA TYR A 110 9.35 -2.67 1.44
C TYR A 110 9.60 -4.05 2.02
N GLU A 111 10.86 -4.40 2.29
CA GLU A 111 11.13 -5.53 3.17
C GLU A 111 10.66 -5.20 4.59
N CYS A 112 9.95 -6.12 5.23
CA CYS A 112 9.52 -5.93 6.62
C CYS A 112 9.91 -7.16 7.44
N HIS A 113 10.40 -6.91 8.65
CA HIS A 113 10.83 -7.94 9.57
C HIS A 113 10.04 -7.85 10.87
N LEU A 114 9.51 -8.98 11.34
CA LEU A 114 8.84 -9.06 12.63
C LEU A 114 9.78 -8.57 13.73
N GLU A 115 9.35 -7.57 14.47
CA GLU A 115 10.09 -6.97 15.59
C GLU A 115 9.55 -7.51 16.93
N SER A 116 8.22 -7.59 17.07
CA SER A 116 7.57 -8.19 18.23
C SER A 116 6.12 -8.60 17.95
N GLY A 117 5.59 -9.50 18.76
CA GLY A 117 4.24 -10.05 18.63
C GLY A 117 4.17 -11.35 17.81
N THR A 118 2.95 -11.80 17.57
CA THR A 118 2.62 -12.97 16.73
C THR A 118 1.75 -12.48 15.58
N ILE A 119 2.04 -12.91 14.36
CA ILE A 119 1.29 -12.51 13.17
C ILE A 119 -0.07 -13.22 13.19
N GLU A 120 -1.13 -12.46 13.42
CA GLU A 120 -2.51 -12.93 13.50
C GLU A 120 -3.46 -11.98 12.77
N PRO A 121 -4.45 -12.49 12.03
CA PRO A 121 -5.37 -11.64 11.30
C PRO A 121 -6.29 -10.92 12.29
N ARG A 122 -6.11 -9.61 12.49
CA ARG A 122 -6.98 -8.80 13.37
C ARG A 122 -8.31 -8.43 12.74
N GLU A 123 -8.31 -8.56 11.44
CA GLU A 123 -9.40 -8.20 10.58
C GLU A 123 -10.23 -9.47 10.27
N GLY A 124 -9.72 -10.68 10.47
CA GLY A 124 -10.40 -11.91 10.06
C GLY A 124 -10.31 -12.15 8.54
N GLN A 125 -9.36 -11.48 7.90
CA GLN A 125 -8.90 -11.77 6.55
C GLN A 125 -8.18 -13.12 6.52
N ALA A 126 -8.28 -13.83 5.39
CA ALA A 126 -7.46 -15.02 5.19
C ALA A 126 -5.98 -14.63 5.05
N MET A 127 -5.09 -15.50 5.51
CA MET A 127 -3.65 -15.33 5.38
C MET A 127 -3.01 -16.62 4.88
N ALA A 128 -1.93 -16.49 4.11
CA ALA A 128 -1.14 -17.62 3.67
C ALA A 128 0.36 -17.29 3.67
N TRP A 129 1.16 -18.28 4.04
CA TRP A 129 2.61 -18.27 3.83
C TRP A 129 2.92 -19.05 2.56
N VAL A 130 3.37 -18.35 1.52
CA VAL A 130 3.48 -18.89 0.16
C VAL A 130 4.92 -18.86 -0.30
N GLU A 131 5.41 -19.99 -0.80
CA GLU A 131 6.73 -20.04 -1.44
C GLU A 131 6.78 -19.11 -2.66
N PRO A 132 7.93 -18.45 -2.94
CA PRO A 132 8.02 -17.52 -4.07
C PRO A 132 7.49 -18.11 -5.39
N ALA A 133 7.87 -19.35 -5.70
CA ALA A 133 7.44 -20.07 -6.90
C ALA A 133 5.93 -20.36 -6.98
N ARG A 134 5.21 -20.32 -5.85
CA ARG A 134 3.77 -20.61 -5.74
C ARG A 134 2.92 -19.35 -5.70
N LEU A 135 3.53 -18.16 -5.64
CA LEU A 135 2.78 -16.89 -5.67
C LEU A 135 1.94 -16.74 -6.95
N VAL A 136 2.38 -17.31 -8.08
CA VAL A 136 1.61 -17.28 -9.34
C VAL A 136 0.28 -18.02 -9.30
N ASP A 137 0.09 -18.90 -8.31
CA ASP A 137 -1.13 -19.68 -8.16
C ASP A 137 -2.25 -18.90 -7.46
N TYR A 138 -1.96 -17.68 -7.01
CA TYR A 138 -2.91 -16.79 -6.32
C TYR A 138 -3.30 -15.62 -7.23
N ASP A 139 -4.57 -15.22 -7.16
CA ASP A 139 -5.08 -14.09 -7.94
C ASP A 139 -4.73 -12.77 -7.26
N PHE A 140 -3.79 -12.02 -7.85
CA PHE A 140 -3.35 -10.71 -7.36
C PHE A 140 -3.95 -9.55 -8.16
N PRO A 141 -4.11 -8.35 -7.56
CA PRO A 141 -4.30 -7.12 -8.31
C PRO A 141 -3.17 -6.93 -9.35
N PRO A 142 -3.42 -6.25 -10.48
CA PRO A 142 -2.41 -6.06 -11.52
C PRO A 142 -1.10 -5.41 -11.04
N ALA A 143 -1.17 -4.51 -10.05
CA ALA A 143 -0.01 -3.86 -9.47
C ALA A 143 0.89 -4.86 -8.70
N ASP A 144 0.30 -5.67 -7.82
CA ASP A 144 0.98 -6.72 -7.06
C ASP A 144 1.53 -7.82 -7.97
N ARG A 145 0.77 -8.20 -9.01
CA ARG A 145 1.20 -9.19 -10.00
C ARG A 145 2.52 -8.80 -10.67
N THR A 146 2.75 -7.50 -10.91
CA THR A 146 4.01 -6.98 -11.46
C THR A 146 5.21 -7.31 -10.56
N LEU A 147 5.05 -7.26 -9.23
CA LEU A 147 6.09 -7.69 -8.32
C LEU A 147 6.25 -9.21 -8.32
N VAL A 148 5.14 -9.96 -8.28
CA VAL A 148 5.16 -11.43 -8.28
C VAL A 148 5.95 -11.96 -9.47
N ASP A 149 5.69 -11.45 -10.68
CA ASP A 149 6.40 -11.86 -11.88
C ASP A 149 7.91 -11.54 -11.80
N ARG A 150 8.30 -10.44 -11.13
CA ARG A 150 9.72 -10.07 -10.92
C ARG A 150 10.41 -10.95 -9.88
N LEU A 151 9.71 -11.41 -8.84
CA LEU A 151 10.29 -12.29 -7.81
C LEU A 151 10.64 -13.69 -8.34
N LEU A 152 10.14 -14.05 -9.52
CA LEU A 152 10.34 -15.34 -10.18
C LEU A 152 11.42 -15.32 -11.26
N ALA A 153 11.86 -14.13 -11.68
CA ALA A 153 12.86 -13.91 -12.72
C ALA A 153 14.28 -13.99 -12.17
#